data_AF-A0A2V9AGW1-F1
#
_entry.id   AF-A0A2V9AGW1-F1
#
_cell.length_a   1.000
_cell.length_b   1.000
_cell.length_c   1.000
_cell.angle_alpha   90.00
_cell.angle_beta   90.00
_cell.angle_gamma   90.00
#
_symmetry.space_group_name_H-M   'P 1'
#
loop_
_entity.id
_entity.type
_entity.pdbx_description
1 polymer ?
#
loop_
_entity_poly.entity_id
_entity_poly.type
_entity_poly.pdbx_seq_one_letter_code
_entity_poly.pdbx_strand_id
1 'polypeptide(L)'
;MTKLLVTEITRMGPAVCVIGLQRDKEKVQSIRPVPTWVNGWLHFPYQRGEVLECSLAPICGAPPHVEDRALTKNFRKSATVGESDIVTYLRKAECADSLRGLFECAVYENKKGSGVYARPTEAHRSICGCQTQNLRLELCGNELRATLVLASGELLRDLPVVDRDWLDFKDAALAVERGANLAARLERFLNSQLQYKIMSCPHHFVRIGLTRPYREVCWLMLDTLFPMPKAEWLEEF
;
A
#
# COMPACT_ATOMS: atom_id res chain seq x y z
N MET A 1 25.03 -9.37 -3.05
CA MET A 1 23.93 -9.56 -2.07
C MET A 1 23.14 -8.26 -2.05
N THR A 2 21.83 -8.34 -2.17
CA THR A 2 20.95 -7.17 -2.34
C THR A 2 20.33 -6.78 -0.99
N LYS A 3 20.17 -5.49 -0.74
CA LYS A 3 19.39 -4.99 0.41
C LYS A 3 18.00 -4.58 -0.05
N LEU A 4 17.00 -5.06 0.67
CA LEU A 4 15.59 -4.75 0.52
C LEU A 4 15.13 -4.00 1.78
N LEU A 5 14.64 -2.77 1.63
CA LEU A 5 13.90 -2.11 2.71
C LEU A 5 12.42 -2.48 2.57
N VAL A 6 11.83 -3.15 3.56
CA VAL A 6 10.40 -3.48 3.56
C VAL A 6 9.59 -2.20 3.80
N THR A 7 8.76 -1.81 2.84
CA THR A 7 7.99 -0.54 2.90
C THR A 7 6.49 -0.76 3.03
N GLU A 8 5.96 -1.85 2.50
CA GLU A 8 4.56 -2.21 2.60
C GLU A 8 4.38 -3.71 2.80
N ILE A 9 3.40 -4.07 3.61
CA ILE A 9 2.92 -5.45 3.76
C ILE A 9 1.40 -5.38 3.58
N THR A 10 0.87 -5.98 2.52
CA THR A 10 -0.55 -5.92 2.20
C THR A 10 -1.23 -7.26 2.43
N ARG A 11 -2.46 -7.27 2.95
CA ARG A 11 -3.24 -8.47 3.21
C ARG A 11 -4.05 -8.86 1.97
N MET A 12 -3.78 -10.03 1.41
CA MET A 12 -4.40 -10.57 0.19
C MET A 12 -5.11 -11.89 0.51
N GLY A 13 -6.13 -11.82 1.38
CA GLY A 13 -6.80 -13.01 1.92
C GLY A 13 -5.92 -13.74 2.95
N PRO A 14 -5.61 -15.04 2.77
CA PRO A 14 -4.81 -15.82 3.72
C PRO A 14 -3.29 -15.56 3.62
N ALA A 15 -2.84 -14.81 2.59
CA ALA A 15 -1.44 -14.50 2.36
C ALA A 15 -1.20 -12.98 2.41
N VAL A 16 0.06 -12.60 2.50
CA VAL A 16 0.49 -11.19 2.41
C VAL A 16 1.34 -10.95 1.16
N CYS A 17 1.14 -9.81 0.50
CA CYS A 17 2.09 -9.30 -0.46
C CYS A 17 3.11 -8.41 0.26
N VAL A 18 4.36 -8.47 -0.16
CA VAL A 18 5.42 -7.63 0.40
C VAL A 18 5.94 -6.75 -0.72
N ILE A 19 6.03 -5.46 -0.42
CA ILE A 19 6.62 -4.47 -1.31
C ILE A 19 7.75 -3.81 -0.54
N GLY A 20 8.85 -3.59 -1.23
CA GLY A 20 9.99 -2.91 -0.66
C GLY A 20 10.77 -2.12 -1.69
N LEU A 21 11.77 -1.42 -1.19
CA LEU A 21 12.68 -0.65 -2.02
C LEU A 21 14.01 -1.37 -2.13
N GLN A 22 14.50 -1.45 -3.36
CA GLN A 22 15.88 -1.80 -3.66
C GLN A 22 16.61 -0.56 -4.16
N ARG A 23 17.84 -0.37 -3.68
CA ARG A 23 18.78 0.56 -4.28
C ARG A 23 19.68 -0.18 -5.26
N ASP A 24 19.67 0.25 -6.51
CA ASP A 24 20.64 -0.16 -7.52
C ASP A 24 21.41 1.09 -7.99
N LYS A 25 22.69 1.17 -7.63
CA LYS A 25 23.53 2.36 -7.80
C LYS A 25 22.86 3.61 -7.19
N GLU A 26 22.49 4.57 -8.04
CA GLU A 26 21.82 5.82 -7.65
C GLU A 26 20.30 5.74 -7.74
N LYS A 27 19.74 4.65 -8.29
CA LYS A 27 18.30 4.50 -8.47
C LYS A 27 17.69 3.75 -7.30
N VAL A 28 16.62 4.31 -6.73
CA VAL A 28 15.72 3.63 -5.81
C VAL A 28 14.51 3.17 -6.62
N GLN A 29 14.14 1.89 -6.50
CA GLN A 29 13.00 1.33 -7.22
C GLN A 29 12.18 0.40 -6.35
N SER A 30 10.89 0.36 -6.64
CA SER A 30 9.96 -0.60 -6.03
C SER A 30 10.25 -2.02 -6.51
N ILE A 31 10.28 -2.97 -5.58
CA ILE A 31 10.33 -4.41 -5.88
C ILE A 31 9.35 -5.18 -5.01
N ARG A 32 8.82 -6.27 -5.56
CA ARG A 32 8.03 -7.26 -4.84
C ARG A 32 8.78 -8.57 -4.73
N PRO A 33 9.39 -8.87 -3.58
CA PRO A 33 9.88 -10.22 -3.35
C PRO A 33 8.69 -11.19 -3.31
N VAL A 34 8.69 -12.16 -4.24
CA VAL A 34 7.69 -13.23 -4.26
C VAL A 34 8.35 -14.57 -3.96
N PRO A 35 7.65 -15.49 -3.28
CA PRO A 35 8.13 -16.87 -3.17
C PRO A 35 8.14 -17.52 -4.55
N THR A 36 9.01 -18.51 -4.75
CA THR A 36 9.31 -19.11 -6.06
C THR A 36 8.10 -19.70 -6.80
N TRP A 37 6.96 -19.95 -6.11
CA TRP A 37 5.81 -20.67 -6.66
C TRP A 37 4.44 -20.06 -6.31
N VAL A 38 4.39 -18.91 -5.64
CA VAL A 38 3.13 -18.30 -5.20
C VAL A 38 3.18 -16.78 -5.30
N ASN A 39 2.00 -16.16 -5.41
CA ASN A 39 1.85 -14.71 -5.58
C ASN A 39 1.88 -13.92 -4.25
N GLY A 40 2.14 -14.59 -3.12
CA GLY A 40 2.16 -13.99 -1.79
C GLY A 40 2.74 -14.93 -0.72
N TRP A 41 3.12 -14.36 0.41
CA TRP A 41 3.70 -15.05 1.56
C TRP A 41 2.60 -15.53 2.50
N LEU A 42 2.52 -16.84 2.75
CA LEU A 42 1.64 -17.38 3.80
C LEU A 42 2.10 -16.95 5.20
N HIS A 43 3.42 -16.82 5.37
CA HIS A 43 4.04 -16.30 6.57
C HIS A 43 5.23 -15.42 6.17
N PHE A 44 5.22 -14.18 6.63
CA PHE A 44 6.32 -13.23 6.44
C PHE A 44 6.73 -12.68 7.82
N PRO A 45 7.84 -13.15 8.41
CA PRO A 45 8.20 -12.88 9.80
C PRO A 45 8.85 -11.50 10.00
N TYR A 46 8.94 -10.69 8.96
CA TYR A 46 9.58 -9.38 8.98
C TYR A 46 8.56 -8.26 9.03
N GLN A 47 9.02 -7.11 9.47
CA GLN A 47 8.21 -5.91 9.68
C GLN A 47 8.60 -4.81 8.69
N ARG A 48 7.67 -3.88 8.48
CA ARG A 48 7.95 -2.63 7.79
C ARG A 48 9.12 -1.89 8.45
N GLY A 49 9.96 -1.26 7.64
CA GLY A 49 11.16 -0.58 8.07
C GLY A 49 12.35 -1.50 8.30
N GLU A 50 12.18 -2.82 8.28
CA GLU A 50 13.32 -3.74 8.34
C GLU A 50 14.08 -3.78 7.00
N VAL A 51 15.41 -3.76 7.10
CA VAL A 51 16.32 -3.91 5.96
C VAL A 51 16.81 -5.35 5.92
N LEU A 52 16.43 -6.05 4.86
CA LEU A 52 16.71 -7.45 4.64
C LEU A 52 17.81 -7.63 3.59
N GLU A 53 18.83 -8.39 3.93
CA GLU A 53 19.80 -8.89 2.96
C GLU A 53 19.25 -10.16 2.32
N CYS A 54 19.23 -10.19 0.99
CA CYS A 54 18.68 -11.29 0.23
C CYS A 54 19.34 -11.43 -1.14
N SER A 55 18.96 -12.50 -1.85
CA SER A 55 19.25 -12.66 -3.28
C SER A 55 17.93 -12.80 -4.02
N LEU A 56 17.73 -11.91 -4.99
CA LEU A 56 16.50 -11.73 -5.74
C LEU A 56 16.84 -11.83 -7.22
N ALA A 57 16.07 -12.64 -7.96
CA ALA A 57 16.20 -12.77 -9.40
C ALA A 57 14.99 -12.12 -10.10
N PRO A 58 15.17 -11.40 -11.22
CA PRO A 58 14.05 -10.98 -12.05
C PRO A 58 13.19 -12.18 -12.45
N ILE A 59 11.88 -12.02 -12.32
CA ILE A 59 10.92 -12.94 -12.95
C ILE A 59 10.54 -12.32 -14.29
N CYS A 60 10.36 -13.13 -15.34
CA CYS A 60 9.66 -12.68 -16.55
C CYS A 60 8.18 -12.46 -16.20
N GLY A 61 7.88 -11.39 -15.45
CA GLY A 61 6.53 -10.97 -15.13
C GLY A 61 5.93 -10.28 -16.34
N ALA A 62 4.72 -10.70 -16.73
CA ALA A 62 3.92 -9.92 -17.66
C ALA A 62 3.46 -8.60 -16.98
N PRO A 63 3.33 -7.49 -17.73
CA PRO A 63 2.74 -6.27 -17.22
C PRO A 63 1.39 -6.52 -16.50
N PRO A 64 1.06 -5.73 -15.46
CA PRO A 64 1.84 -4.59 -14.95
C PRO A 64 2.85 -4.93 -13.86
N HIS A 65 3.04 -6.21 -13.52
CA HIS A 65 3.75 -6.63 -12.30
C HIS A 65 5.27 -6.80 -12.52
N VAL A 66 5.90 -5.79 -13.12
CA VAL A 66 7.33 -5.80 -13.50
C VAL A 66 8.28 -5.71 -12.30
N GLU A 67 7.75 -5.39 -11.11
CA GLU A 67 8.48 -5.26 -9.85
C GLU A 67 8.79 -6.61 -9.21
N ASP A 68 8.19 -7.70 -9.69
CA ASP A 68 8.31 -9.02 -9.10
C ASP A 68 9.75 -9.56 -9.17
N ARG A 69 10.22 -10.09 -8.05
CA ARG A 69 11.53 -10.73 -7.93
C ARG A 69 11.40 -12.04 -7.18
N ALA A 70 11.87 -13.13 -7.78
CA ALA A 70 11.89 -14.44 -7.15
C ALA A 70 12.98 -14.47 -6.07
N LEU A 71 12.62 -14.89 -4.86
CA LEU A 71 13.59 -15.16 -3.82
C LEU A 71 14.44 -16.39 -4.19
N THR A 72 15.76 -16.21 -4.23
CA THR A 72 16.72 -17.31 -4.48
C THR A 72 17.48 -17.75 -3.24
N LYS A 73 17.52 -16.91 -2.19
CA LYS A 73 18.07 -17.21 -0.87
C LYS A 73 17.25 -16.55 0.22
N ASN A 74 17.19 -17.17 1.40
CA ASN A 74 16.48 -16.65 2.56
C ASN A 74 16.88 -15.21 2.91
N PHE A 75 15.93 -14.50 3.52
CA PHE A 75 16.17 -13.18 4.08
C PHE A 75 17.04 -13.24 5.34
N ARG A 76 17.89 -12.23 5.51
CA ARG A 76 18.59 -11.95 6.77
C ARG A 76 18.37 -10.50 7.15
N LYS A 77 17.76 -10.24 8.30
CA LYS A 77 17.63 -8.88 8.84
C LYS A 77 19.01 -8.30 9.12
N SER A 78 19.23 -7.05 8.70
CA SER A 78 20.49 -6.33 8.89
C SER A 78 20.33 -5.02 9.67
N ALA A 79 19.21 -4.32 9.50
CA ALA A 79 18.93 -3.05 10.18
C ALA A 79 17.42 -2.78 10.25
N THR A 80 17.05 -1.69 10.91
CA THR A 80 15.71 -1.13 10.94
C THR A 80 15.79 0.38 10.68
N VAL A 81 14.82 0.92 9.95
CA VAL A 81 14.73 2.32 9.51
C VAL A 81 13.41 2.90 10.02
N GLY A 82 13.46 4.16 10.46
CA GLY A 82 12.28 4.88 10.96
C GLY A 82 11.32 5.31 9.85
N GLU A 83 10.08 5.60 10.22
CA GLU A 83 9.01 5.95 9.28
C GLU A 83 9.34 7.14 8.37
N SER A 84 9.88 8.22 8.94
CA SER A 84 10.27 9.42 8.18
C SER A 84 11.34 9.13 7.13
N ASP A 85 12.27 8.22 7.44
CA ASP A 85 13.34 7.82 6.53
C ASP A 85 12.79 6.91 5.42
N ILE A 86 11.89 5.98 5.75
CA ILE A 86 11.16 5.17 4.75
C ILE A 86 10.49 6.07 3.73
N VAL A 87 9.73 7.07 4.18
CA VAL A 87 9.04 8.02 3.30
C VAL A 87 10.02 8.83 2.46
N THR A 88 11.18 9.19 3.02
CA THR A 88 12.25 9.87 2.26
C THR A 88 12.77 9.00 1.10
N TYR A 89 12.88 7.68 1.29
CA TYR A 89 13.24 6.77 0.20
C TYR A 89 12.10 6.54 -0.79
N LEU A 90 10.86 6.42 -0.32
CA LEU A 90 9.68 6.25 -1.17
C LEU A 90 9.48 7.45 -2.11
N ARG A 91 9.70 8.69 -1.63
CA ARG A 91 9.64 9.90 -2.46
C ARG A 91 10.71 9.94 -3.56
N LYS A 92 11.80 9.18 -3.42
CA LYS A 92 12.86 9.03 -4.43
C LYS A 92 12.62 7.85 -5.38
N ALA A 93 11.64 7.00 -5.08
CA ALA A 93 11.20 5.92 -5.95
C ALA A 93 10.18 6.44 -6.97
N GLU A 94 9.31 5.57 -7.48
CA GLU A 94 8.25 5.96 -8.41
C GLU A 94 7.16 6.77 -7.69
N CYS A 95 7.01 8.05 -8.06
CA CYS A 95 5.97 8.94 -7.55
C CYS A 95 5.26 9.67 -8.69
N ALA A 96 3.94 9.85 -8.58
CA ALA A 96 3.13 10.54 -9.56
C ALA A 96 2.14 11.50 -8.91
N ASP A 97 1.82 12.58 -9.63
CA ASP A 97 0.90 13.62 -9.19
C ASP A 97 -0.48 13.53 -9.86
N SER A 98 -0.63 12.68 -10.89
CA SER A 98 -1.83 12.52 -11.70
C SER A 98 -2.23 11.05 -11.84
N LEU A 99 -3.50 10.79 -12.16
CA LEU A 99 -4.04 9.45 -12.40
C LEU A 99 -3.27 8.72 -13.49
N ARG A 100 -3.03 9.40 -14.62
CA ARG A 100 -2.26 8.85 -15.73
C ARG A 100 -0.83 8.54 -15.33
N GLY A 101 -0.25 9.38 -14.47
CA GLY A 101 1.11 9.22 -13.98
C GLY A 101 1.29 7.99 -13.08
N LEU A 102 0.26 7.52 -12.37
CA LEU A 102 0.40 6.39 -11.42
C LEU A 102 0.99 5.14 -12.09
N PHE A 103 0.42 4.74 -13.22
CA PHE A 103 0.80 3.50 -13.92
C PHE A 103 1.17 3.73 -15.39
N GLU A 104 1.37 5.00 -15.77
CA GLU A 104 1.66 5.47 -17.13
C GLU A 104 0.58 5.07 -18.16
N CYS A 105 -0.65 4.93 -17.70
CA CYS A 105 -1.81 4.51 -18.51
C CYS A 105 -3.10 5.18 -18.02
N ALA A 106 -4.21 4.95 -18.72
CA ALA A 106 -5.50 5.45 -18.29
C ALA A 106 -6.03 4.65 -17.09
N VAL A 107 -6.60 5.37 -16.12
CA VAL A 107 -7.38 4.81 -15.01
C VAL A 107 -8.85 5.00 -15.33
N TYR A 108 -9.64 3.96 -15.11
CA TYR A 108 -11.05 3.88 -15.46
C TYR A 108 -11.90 3.66 -14.21
N GLU A 109 -13.07 4.28 -14.16
CA GLU A 109 -14.04 4.03 -13.10
C GLU A 109 -14.93 2.83 -13.44
N ASN A 110 -15.27 2.02 -12.42
CA ASN A 110 -16.24 0.95 -12.59
C ASN A 110 -17.67 1.50 -12.65
N LYS A 111 -18.20 1.68 -13.85
CA LYS A 111 -19.57 2.18 -14.06
C LYS A 111 -20.68 1.30 -13.46
N LYS A 112 -20.39 0.03 -13.14
CA LYS A 112 -21.37 -0.95 -12.65
C LYS A 112 -21.24 -1.23 -11.15
N GLY A 113 -20.35 -0.52 -10.45
CA GLY A 113 -20.13 -0.77 -9.04
C GLY A 113 -19.02 0.09 -8.45
N SER A 114 -18.28 -0.53 -7.55
CA SER A 114 -17.27 0.07 -6.70
C SER A 114 -15.88 -0.03 -7.35
N GLY A 115 -15.00 0.92 -6.99
CA GLY A 115 -13.59 0.92 -7.35
C GLY A 115 -13.22 1.48 -8.73
N VAL A 116 -11.90 1.60 -8.93
CA VAL A 116 -11.27 2.07 -10.16
C VAL A 116 -10.22 1.04 -10.62
N TYR A 117 -9.97 0.97 -11.93
CA TYR A 117 -9.11 -0.04 -12.51
C TYR A 117 -8.23 0.50 -13.63
N ALA A 118 -7.15 -0.22 -13.91
CA ALA A 118 -6.33 -0.07 -15.11
C ALA A 118 -6.41 -1.35 -15.95
N ARG A 119 -6.13 -1.24 -17.24
CA ARG A 119 -6.01 -2.42 -18.12
C ARG A 119 -4.62 -3.03 -17.99
N PRO A 120 -4.51 -4.36 -17.77
CA PRO A 120 -3.22 -5.03 -17.54
C PRO A 120 -2.18 -4.77 -18.63
N THR A 121 -2.59 -4.75 -19.89
CA THR A 121 -1.71 -4.58 -21.06
C THR A 121 -1.29 -3.14 -21.28
N GLU A 122 -1.94 -2.17 -20.63
CA GLU A 122 -1.64 -0.74 -20.78
C GLU A 122 -0.73 -0.24 -19.65
N ALA A 123 -0.82 -0.82 -18.45
CA ALA A 123 -0.08 -0.37 -17.29
C ALA A 123 1.39 -0.81 -17.32
N HIS A 124 2.31 0.16 -17.16
CA HIS A 124 3.77 -0.08 -17.22
C HIS A 124 4.37 -0.57 -15.90
N ARG A 125 3.69 -0.26 -14.80
CA ARG A 125 4.04 -0.64 -13.43
C ARG A 125 2.77 -0.93 -12.67
N SER A 126 2.90 -1.58 -11.52
CA SER A 126 1.78 -1.96 -10.67
C SER A 126 1.83 -1.29 -9.31
N ILE A 127 2.86 -0.49 -9.01
CA ILE A 127 2.96 0.19 -7.73
C ILE A 127 3.55 1.59 -7.93
N CYS A 128 2.88 2.59 -7.36
CA CYS A 128 3.33 3.97 -7.46
C CYS A 128 2.98 4.77 -6.21
N GLY A 129 3.91 5.61 -5.77
CA GLY A 129 3.64 6.60 -4.74
C GLY A 129 2.87 7.79 -5.30
N CYS A 130 2.17 8.51 -4.44
CA CYS A 130 1.60 9.80 -4.79
C CYS A 130 1.55 10.73 -3.59
N GLN A 131 1.56 12.03 -3.90
CA GLN A 131 1.16 13.06 -2.95
C GLN A 131 -0.33 13.31 -3.08
N THR A 132 -0.98 13.55 -1.95
CA THR A 132 -2.41 13.86 -1.92
C THR A 132 -2.65 15.23 -1.30
N GLN A 133 -3.60 15.97 -1.85
CA GLN A 133 -4.11 17.21 -1.27
C GLN A 133 -5.17 16.92 -0.20
N ASN A 134 -5.82 15.77 -0.32
CA ASN A 134 -6.86 15.35 0.59
C ASN A 134 -6.99 13.82 0.61
N LEU A 135 -7.38 13.29 1.76
CA LEU A 135 -7.65 11.89 2.01
C LEU A 135 -8.91 11.80 2.87
N ARG A 136 -9.75 10.82 2.56
CA ARG A 136 -10.84 10.37 3.42
C ARG A 136 -10.78 8.86 3.57
N LEU A 137 -10.95 8.38 4.81
CA LEU A 137 -11.12 6.98 5.14
C LEU A 137 -12.56 6.75 5.61
N GLU A 138 -13.17 5.67 5.14
CA GLU A 138 -14.54 5.32 5.52
C GLU A 138 -14.71 3.80 5.65
N LEU A 139 -15.70 3.38 6.43
CA LEU A 139 -16.11 2.00 6.48
C LEU A 139 -17.27 1.80 5.50
N CYS A 140 -17.10 0.86 4.59
CA CYS A 140 -18.18 0.40 3.72
C CYS A 140 -18.53 -1.03 4.14
N GLY A 141 -19.54 -1.17 5.01
CA GLY A 141 -19.72 -2.40 5.78
C GLY A 141 -18.54 -2.58 6.75
N ASN A 142 -17.80 -3.68 6.61
CA ASN A 142 -16.61 -3.97 7.42
C ASN A 142 -15.29 -3.74 6.66
N GLU A 143 -15.36 -3.15 5.48
CA GLU A 143 -14.20 -2.85 4.64
C GLU A 143 -13.76 -1.40 4.81
N LEU A 144 -12.45 -1.20 5.01
CA LEU A 144 -11.86 0.12 5.05
C LEU A 144 -11.59 0.58 3.61
N ARG A 145 -12.20 1.70 3.23
CA ARG A 145 -12.08 2.32 1.90
C ARG A 145 -11.46 3.70 2.00
N ALA A 146 -10.70 4.07 0.97
CA ALA A 146 -10.04 5.35 0.87
C ALA A 146 -10.49 6.14 -0.37
N THR A 147 -10.68 7.44 -0.19
CA THR A 147 -10.86 8.40 -1.28
C THR A 147 -9.74 9.43 -1.21
N LEU A 148 -9.05 9.68 -2.34
CA LEU A 148 -7.86 10.52 -2.42
C LEU A 148 -8.04 11.61 -3.47
N VAL A 149 -7.68 12.85 -3.13
CA VAL A 149 -7.46 13.91 -4.12
C VAL A 149 -5.96 14.00 -4.36
N LEU A 150 -5.51 13.69 -5.57
CA LEU A 150 -4.11 13.75 -5.96
C LEU A 150 -3.60 15.19 -6.03
N ALA A 151 -2.28 15.37 -6.06
CA ALA A 151 -1.66 16.69 -6.23
C ALA A 151 -2.13 17.48 -7.47
N SER A 152 -2.54 16.78 -8.53
CA SER A 152 -3.18 17.37 -9.73
C SER A 152 -4.63 17.84 -9.53
N GLY A 153 -5.28 17.51 -8.40
CA GLY A 153 -6.71 17.72 -8.16
C GLY A 153 -7.61 16.60 -8.68
N GLU A 154 -7.06 15.60 -9.37
CA GLU A 154 -7.81 14.41 -9.80
C GLU A 154 -8.18 13.51 -8.60
N LEU A 155 -9.28 12.78 -8.73
CA LEU A 155 -9.90 12.03 -7.63
C LEU A 155 -9.81 10.52 -7.85
N LEU A 156 -9.32 9.80 -6.84
CA LEU A 156 -9.44 8.35 -6.72
C LEU A 156 -10.50 8.05 -5.66
N ARG A 157 -11.59 7.40 -6.05
CA ARG A 157 -12.68 7.05 -5.13
C ARG A 157 -12.63 5.57 -4.78
N ASP A 158 -13.07 5.27 -3.56
CA ASP A 158 -13.45 3.92 -3.13
C ASP A 158 -12.35 2.87 -3.35
N LEU A 159 -11.11 3.24 -2.99
CA LEU A 159 -9.98 2.33 -3.02
C LEU A 159 -10.06 1.39 -1.82
N PRO A 160 -10.00 0.06 -2.00
CA PRO A 160 -9.81 -0.85 -0.88
C PRO A 160 -8.46 -0.58 -0.22
N VAL A 161 -8.46 -0.44 1.11
CA VAL A 161 -7.24 -0.39 1.91
C VAL A 161 -6.78 -1.82 2.16
N VAL A 162 -5.61 -2.17 1.65
CA VAL A 162 -5.03 -3.52 1.80
C VAL A 162 -3.82 -3.54 2.72
N ASP A 163 -3.37 -2.39 3.21
CA ASP A 163 -2.26 -2.27 4.15
C ASP A 163 -2.54 -3.06 5.44
N ARG A 164 -1.65 -4.00 5.80
CA ARG A 164 -1.84 -4.91 6.94
C ARG A 164 -2.02 -4.16 8.25
N ASP A 165 -1.23 -3.13 8.51
CA ASP A 165 -1.23 -2.46 9.81
C ASP A 165 -2.48 -1.56 9.97
N TRP A 166 -2.95 -0.96 8.87
CA TRP A 166 -4.27 -0.29 8.84
C TRP A 166 -5.44 -1.26 9.01
N LEU A 167 -5.35 -2.44 8.42
CA LEU A 167 -6.37 -3.49 8.62
C LEU A 167 -6.34 -4.04 10.04
N ASP A 168 -5.16 -4.26 10.63
CA ASP A 168 -5.01 -4.66 12.04
C ASP A 168 -5.59 -3.60 12.99
N PHE A 169 -5.33 -2.31 12.71
CA PHE A 169 -5.93 -1.22 13.46
C PHE A 169 -7.46 -1.23 13.36
N LYS A 170 -8.01 -1.40 12.15
CA LYS A 170 -9.46 -1.49 11.93
C LYS A 170 -10.06 -2.72 12.63
N ASP A 171 -9.40 -3.88 12.57
CA ASP A 171 -9.86 -5.10 13.23
C ASP A 171 -9.86 -4.92 14.77
N ALA A 172 -8.79 -4.35 15.34
CA ALA A 172 -8.71 -4.00 16.76
C ALA A 172 -9.75 -2.96 17.17
N ALA A 173 -10.01 -1.97 16.31
CA ALA A 173 -11.03 -0.95 16.53
C ALA A 173 -12.45 -1.52 16.61
N LEU A 174 -12.72 -2.59 15.86
CA LEU A 174 -14.01 -3.27 15.77
C LEU A 174 -14.11 -4.51 16.67
N ALA A 175 -13.11 -4.75 17.53
CA ALA A 175 -13.08 -5.90 18.42
C ALA A 175 -14.19 -5.84 19.47
N VAL A 176 -14.88 -6.96 19.70
CA VAL A 176 -16.13 -7.03 20.48
C VAL A 176 -15.95 -6.54 21.92
N GLU A 177 -14.77 -6.76 22.50
CA GLU A 177 -14.36 -6.30 23.83
C GLU A 177 -14.38 -4.77 23.99
N ARG A 178 -14.39 -4.00 22.88
CA ARG A 178 -14.43 -2.53 22.90
C ARG A 178 -15.84 -1.95 23.06
N GLY A 179 -16.87 -2.79 23.14
CA GLY A 179 -18.25 -2.42 23.43
C GLY A 179 -19.14 -2.26 22.20
N ALA A 180 -20.24 -1.51 22.34
CA ALA A 180 -21.24 -1.34 21.29
C ALA A 180 -20.93 -0.20 20.31
N ASN A 181 -21.59 -0.21 19.15
CA ASN A 181 -21.56 0.85 18.13
C ASN A 181 -20.16 1.17 17.58
N LEU A 182 -19.27 0.17 17.51
CA LEU A 182 -17.87 0.34 17.13
C LEU A 182 -17.70 0.90 15.72
N ALA A 183 -18.47 0.41 14.74
CA ALA A 183 -18.40 0.90 13.37
C ALA A 183 -18.70 2.41 13.28
N ALA A 184 -19.80 2.86 13.88
CA ALA A 184 -20.17 4.27 13.90
C ALA A 184 -19.18 5.14 14.68
N ARG A 185 -18.59 4.62 15.76
CA ARG A 185 -17.52 5.33 16.51
C ARG A 185 -16.25 5.47 15.67
N LEU A 186 -15.81 4.39 15.03
CA LEU A 186 -14.66 4.38 14.15
C LEU A 186 -14.87 5.32 12.96
N GLU A 187 -16.04 5.29 12.29
CA GLU A 187 -16.35 6.22 11.20
C GLU A 187 -16.25 7.69 11.63
N ARG A 188 -16.78 8.05 12.82
CA ARG A 188 -16.63 9.41 13.36
C ARG A 188 -15.16 9.76 13.62
N PHE A 189 -14.37 8.82 14.13
CA PHE A 189 -12.94 9.03 14.34
C PHE A 189 -12.19 9.25 13.02
N LEU A 190 -12.42 8.38 12.03
CA LEU A 190 -11.82 8.48 10.69
C LEU A 190 -12.14 9.82 10.00
N ASN A 191 -13.37 10.30 10.14
CA ASN A 191 -13.85 11.54 9.50
C ASN A 191 -13.69 12.79 10.38
N SER A 192 -12.98 12.71 11.52
CA SER A 192 -12.71 13.86 12.39
C SER A 192 -11.22 14.19 12.47
N GLN A 193 -10.60 14.02 13.64
CA GLN A 193 -9.22 14.41 13.89
C GLN A 193 -8.21 13.58 13.09
N LEU A 194 -8.56 12.34 12.70
CA LEU A 194 -7.63 11.46 12.03
C LEU A 194 -7.16 12.02 10.68
N GLN A 195 -8.08 12.57 9.88
CA GLN A 195 -7.74 13.21 8.62
C GLN A 195 -6.72 14.34 8.84
N TYR A 196 -6.96 15.21 9.83
CA TYR A 196 -6.02 16.27 10.17
C TYR A 196 -4.66 15.72 10.62
N LYS A 197 -4.64 14.69 11.48
CA LYS A 197 -3.39 14.04 11.92
C LYS A 197 -2.58 13.48 10.75
N ILE A 198 -3.25 12.86 9.78
CA ILE A 198 -2.59 12.33 8.58
C ILE A 198 -2.07 13.46 7.70
N MET A 199 -2.92 14.41 7.34
CA MET A 199 -2.58 15.47 6.38
C MET A 199 -1.57 16.47 6.93
N SER A 200 -1.53 16.66 8.25
CA SER A 200 -0.56 17.51 8.94
C SER A 200 0.82 16.86 9.13
N CYS A 201 0.95 15.55 8.85
CA CYS A 201 2.19 14.82 9.03
C CYS A 201 3.25 15.23 7.98
N PRO A 202 4.47 15.67 8.37
CA PRO A 202 5.53 16.06 7.41
C PRO A 202 5.96 14.93 6.46
N HIS A 203 5.79 13.69 6.89
CA HIS A 203 6.05 12.49 6.10
C HIS A 203 4.75 11.82 5.63
N HIS A 204 3.67 12.58 5.45
CA HIS A 204 2.49 12.10 4.73
C HIS A 204 2.89 11.59 3.34
N PHE A 205 2.42 10.39 3.02
CA PHE A 205 2.70 9.71 1.76
C PHE A 205 1.69 8.58 1.53
N VAL A 206 1.33 8.33 0.27
CA VAL A 206 0.41 7.27 -0.12
C VAL A 206 1.05 6.41 -1.20
N ARG A 207 0.82 5.09 -1.16
CA ARG A 207 1.13 4.17 -2.26
C ARG A 207 -0.13 3.51 -2.78
N ILE A 208 -0.24 3.49 -4.10
CA ILE A 208 -1.31 2.86 -4.84
C ILE A 208 -0.75 1.64 -5.57
N GLY A 209 -1.41 0.51 -5.39
CA GLY A 209 -1.11 -0.75 -6.04
C GLY A 209 -2.15 -1.11 -7.09
N LEU A 210 -1.76 -1.99 -8.01
CA LEU A 210 -2.64 -2.72 -8.90
C LEU A 210 -2.71 -4.18 -8.47
N THR A 211 -3.92 -4.74 -8.40
CA THR A 211 -4.09 -6.19 -8.21
C THR A 211 -3.52 -6.95 -9.40
N ARG A 212 -3.26 -8.24 -9.20
CA ARG A 212 -3.07 -9.16 -10.32
C ARG A 212 -4.28 -9.09 -11.28
N PRO A 213 -4.07 -9.31 -12.59
CA PRO A 213 -5.14 -9.30 -13.56
C PRO A 213 -6.25 -10.30 -13.21
N TYR A 214 -7.50 -9.84 -13.22
CA TYR A 214 -8.68 -10.69 -13.12
C TYR A 214 -9.71 -10.22 -14.15
N ARG A 215 -10.13 -11.10 -15.07
CA ARG A 215 -11.07 -10.75 -16.16
C ARG A 215 -10.69 -9.45 -16.89
N GLU A 216 -9.42 -9.36 -17.32
CA GLU A 216 -8.86 -8.23 -18.08
C GLU A 216 -8.78 -6.88 -17.34
N VAL A 217 -8.94 -6.86 -16.01
CA VAL A 217 -8.78 -5.66 -15.21
C VAL A 217 -7.78 -5.86 -14.08
N CYS A 218 -7.06 -4.79 -13.75
CA CYS A 218 -6.26 -4.64 -12.55
C CYS A 218 -6.92 -3.57 -11.68
N TRP A 219 -7.43 -3.95 -10.51
CA TRP A 219 -8.08 -3.01 -9.60
C TRP A 219 -7.02 -2.19 -8.86
N LEU A 220 -7.28 -0.90 -8.68
CA LEU A 220 -6.44 -0.06 -7.84
C LEU A 220 -6.78 -0.32 -6.38
N MET A 221 -5.76 -0.28 -5.53
CA MET A 221 -5.89 -0.42 -4.08
C MET A 221 -4.92 0.52 -3.37
N LEU A 222 -5.26 0.90 -2.14
CA LEU A 222 -4.33 1.62 -1.27
C LEU A 222 -3.42 0.58 -0.61
N ASP A 223 -2.19 0.50 -1.11
CA ASP A 223 -1.15 -0.41 -0.60
C ASP A 223 -0.58 0.10 0.72
N THR A 224 -0.45 1.43 0.85
CA THR A 224 -0.02 2.03 2.10
C THR A 224 -0.39 3.50 2.26
N LEU A 225 -0.45 3.93 3.51
CA LEU A 225 -0.69 5.29 3.93
C LEU A 225 0.16 5.62 5.15
N PHE A 226 0.94 6.70 5.04
CA PHE A 226 1.70 7.31 6.12
C PHE A 226 1.00 8.60 6.60
N PRO A 227 0.99 8.88 7.91
CA PRO A 227 1.64 8.10 8.97
C PRO A 227 0.92 6.80 9.32
N MET A 228 1.65 5.87 9.94
CA MET A 228 1.09 4.58 10.35
C MET A 228 0.09 4.71 11.50
N PRO A 229 -0.95 3.84 11.55
CA PRO A 229 -1.84 3.78 12.69
C PRO A 229 -1.08 3.41 13.96
N LYS A 230 -1.41 4.09 15.04
CA LYS A 230 -0.79 3.86 16.35
C LYS A 230 -1.80 3.24 17.31
N ALA A 231 -1.32 2.41 18.22
CA ALA A 231 -2.15 1.81 19.26
C ALA A 231 -2.85 2.89 20.11
N GLU A 232 -2.16 4.01 20.40
CA GLU A 232 -2.73 5.14 21.16
C GLU A 232 -3.98 5.73 20.51
N TRP A 233 -4.14 5.62 19.18
CA TRP A 233 -5.34 6.11 18.49
C TRP A 233 -6.58 5.27 18.76
N LEU A 234 -6.42 4.03 19.23
CA LEU A 234 -7.56 3.22 19.65
C LEU A 234 -8.23 3.84 20.88
N GLU A 235 -7.46 4.45 21.78
CA GLU A 235 -7.98 5.06 23.02
C GLU A 235 -8.69 6.41 22.79
N GLU A 236 -8.65 6.96 21.57
CA GLU A 236 -9.19 8.28 21.26
C GLU A 236 -10.68 8.31 20.88
N PHE A 237 -11.36 7.16 20.79
CA PHE A 237 -12.78 7.08 20.37
C PHE A 237 -13.60 5.99 21.07
#